data_AF-A0A359EUH8-F1
#
_entry.id   AF-A0A359EUH8-F1
#
_cell.length_a   1.000
_cell.length_b   1.000
_cell.length_c   1.000
_cell.angle_alpha   90.00
_cell.angle_beta   90.00
_cell.angle_gamma   90.00
#
_symmetry.space_group_name_H-M   'P 1'
#
loop_
_entity.id
_entity.type
_entity.pdbx_description
1 polymer ?
#
loop_
_entity_poly.entity_id
_entity_poly.type
_entity_poly.pdbx_seq_one_letter_code
_entity_poly.pdbx_strand_id
1 'polypeptide(L)'
;NLEADEKALADQIKTFTVRKNAAKNKRESLKSYLANFLNGAKWQNSEVAISWRKSESVEVEEGAAIPEQYLRYKEPEINKAQLKADLKAGTVVYGCQLVTKNNIQVK
;
A
#
# COMPACT_ATOMS: atom_id res chain seq x y z
N ASN A 1 -30.18 2.26 13.06
CA ASN A 1 -30.09 2.41 11.59
C ASN A 1 -28.71 1.86 11.24
N LEU A 2 -28.64 0.71 10.56
CA LEU A 2 -27.38 -0.01 10.34
C LEU A 2 -26.39 0.75 9.43
N GLU A 3 -26.87 1.63 8.54
CA GLU A 3 -25.99 2.49 7.73
C GLU A 3 -25.25 3.52 8.60
N ALA A 4 -25.92 4.04 9.63
CA ALA A 4 -25.30 4.96 10.59
C ALA A 4 -24.23 4.25 11.43
N ASP A 5 -24.50 3.00 11.81
CA ASP A 5 -23.55 2.17 12.55
C ASP A 5 -22.32 1.83 11.70
N GLU A 6 -22.52 1.47 10.42
CA GLU A 6 -21.43 1.24 9.46
C GLU A 6 -20.53 2.48 9.29
N LYS A 7 -21.14 3.66 9.12
CA LYS A 7 -20.40 4.92 9.01
C LYS A 7 -19.59 5.22 10.27
N ALA A 8 -20.19 5.03 11.45
CA ALA A 8 -19.50 5.24 12.71
C ALA A 8 -18.29 4.29 12.86
N LEU A 9 -18.43 3.02 12.45
CA LEU A 9 -17.33 2.05 12.44
C LEU A 9 -16.23 2.45 11.45
N ALA A 10 -16.57 2.93 10.26
CA ALA A 10 -15.59 3.40 9.28
C ALA A 10 -14.76 4.58 9.81
N ASP A 11 -15.40 5.54 10.48
CA ASP A 11 -14.72 6.69 11.09
C ASP A 11 -13.79 6.27 12.24
N GLN A 12 -14.19 5.27 13.02
CA GLN A 12 -13.33 4.67 14.04
C GLN A 12 -12.11 3.98 13.43
N ILE A 13 -12.29 3.13 12.40
CA ILE A 13 -11.20 2.46 11.70
C ILE A 13 -10.20 3.48 11.15
N LYS A 14 -10.69 4.56 10.54
CA LYS A 14 -9.85 5.66 10.05
C LYS A 14 -9.03 6.27 11.18
N THR A 15 -9.66 6.55 12.31
CA THR A 15 -8.99 7.09 13.50
C THR A 15 -7.91 6.15 14.05
N PHE A 16 -8.21 4.87 14.18
CA PHE A 16 -7.24 3.85 14.62
C PHE A 16 -6.08 3.69 13.63
N THR A 17 -6.36 3.79 12.33
CA THR A 17 -5.32 3.72 11.28
C THR A 17 -4.36 4.91 11.38
N VAL A 18 -4.89 6.13 11.56
CA VAL A 18 -4.06 7.33 11.78
C VAL A 18 -3.19 7.17 13.02
N ARG A 19 -3.76 6.73 14.15
CA ARG A 19 -3.01 6.50 15.40
C ARG A 19 -1.92 5.43 15.24
N LYS A 20 -2.25 4.31 14.59
CA LYS A 20 -1.29 3.23 14.28
C LYS A 20 -0.12 3.76 13.44
N ASN A 21 -0.41 4.55 12.41
CA ASN A 21 0.61 5.13 11.55
C ASN A 21 1.45 6.17 12.29
N ALA A 22 0.86 7.01 13.15
CA ALA A 22 1.60 7.95 13.98
C ALA A 22 2.59 7.23 14.91
N ALA A 23 2.16 6.15 15.57
CA ALA A 23 3.04 5.33 16.41
C ALA A 23 4.16 4.67 15.60
N LYS A 24 3.85 4.14 14.40
CA LYS A 24 4.83 3.58 13.47
C LYS A 24 5.89 4.63 13.07
N ASN A 25 5.45 5.82 12.69
CA ASN A 25 6.32 6.92 12.28
C ASN A 25 7.19 7.38 13.45
N LYS A 26 6.63 7.48 14.66
CA LYS A 26 7.42 7.84 15.85
C LYS A 26 8.48 6.80 16.16
N ARG A 27 8.14 5.51 16.09
CA ARG A 27 9.10 4.40 16.23
C ARG A 27 10.22 4.49 15.19
N GLU A 28 9.89 4.74 13.92
CA GLU A 28 10.87 4.86 12.84
C GLU A 28 11.77 6.09 13.01
N SER A 29 11.20 7.23 13.41
CA SER A 29 11.94 8.44 13.74
C SER A 29 12.93 8.21 14.89
N LEU A 30 12.51 7.55 15.96
CA LEU A 30 13.39 7.19 17.09
C LEU A 30 14.49 6.21 16.67
N LYS A 31 14.16 5.21 15.84
CA LYS A 31 15.16 4.29 15.29
C LYS A 31 16.18 5.04 14.43
N SER A 32 15.75 5.95 13.58
CA SER A 32 16.63 6.77 12.73
C SER A 32 17.52 7.68 13.58
N TYR A 33 16.95 8.33 14.60
CA TYR A 33 17.71 9.13 15.56
C TYR A 33 18.81 8.32 16.25
N LEU A 34 18.46 7.14 16.79
CA LEU A 34 19.43 6.26 17.44
C LEU A 34 20.46 5.70 16.45
N ALA A 35 20.07 5.40 15.22
CA ALA A 35 20.99 4.96 14.17
C ALA A 35 22.04 6.05 13.87
N ASN A 36 21.62 7.31 13.72
CA ASN A 36 22.52 8.43 13.49
C ASN A 36 23.40 8.73 14.71
N PHE A 37 22.86 8.62 15.93
CA PHE A 37 23.60 8.89 17.17
C PHE A 37 24.67 7.83 17.46
N LEU A 38 24.33 6.54 17.29
CA LEU A 38 25.25 5.44 17.58
C LEU A 38 26.21 5.15 16.43
N ASN A 39 25.87 5.53 15.19
CA ASN A 39 26.72 5.40 14.01
C ASN A 39 27.46 4.04 13.90
N GLY A 40 26.71 2.94 14.02
CA GLY A 40 27.27 1.58 13.97
C GLY A 40 27.71 1.00 15.34
N ALA A 41 27.73 1.78 16.41
CA ALA A 41 28.04 1.30 17.75
C ALA A 41 26.89 0.44 18.32
N LYS A 42 27.26 -0.63 19.03
CA LYS A 42 26.31 -1.45 19.79
C LYS A 42 26.10 -0.82 21.17
N TRP A 43 24.86 -0.82 21.65
CA TRP A 43 24.54 -0.32 22.99
C TRP A 43 23.53 -1.24 23.66
N GLN A 44 23.72 -1.54 24.93
CA GLN A 44 22.82 -2.40 25.70
C GLN A 44 22.72 -1.89 27.15
N ASN A 45 21.51 -1.87 27.68
CA ASN A 45 21.23 -1.75 29.10
C ASN A 45 20.26 -2.86 29.55
N SER A 46 19.75 -2.78 30.78
CA SER A 46 18.79 -3.76 31.34
C SER A 46 17.44 -3.79 30.62
N GLU A 47 17.10 -2.77 29.82
CA GLU A 47 15.78 -2.61 29.20
C GLU A 47 15.81 -2.78 27.68
N VAL A 48 16.92 -2.42 27.01
CA VAL A 48 17.02 -2.33 25.55
C VAL A 48 18.41 -2.72 25.08
N ALA A 49 18.47 -3.51 24.02
CA ALA A 49 19.69 -3.81 23.27
C ALA A 49 19.56 -3.30 21.82
N ILE A 50 20.53 -2.49 21.38
CA ILE A 50 20.62 -1.96 20.02
C ILE A 50 21.75 -2.71 19.31
N SER A 51 21.35 -3.51 18.33
CA SER A 51 22.26 -4.25 17.46
C SER A 51 22.03 -3.86 16.00
N TRP A 52 23.11 -3.88 15.23
CA TRP A 52 23.09 -3.59 13.81
C TRP A 52 23.04 -4.90 13.02
N ARG A 53 22.16 -4.96 12.02
CA ARG A 53 22.15 -6.04 11.02
C ARG A 53 22.69 -5.48 9.71
N LYS A 54 23.49 -6.26 9.00
CA LYS A 54 23.80 -5.95 7.61
C LYS A 54 22.54 -6.19 6.78
N SER A 55 22.12 -5.19 6.02
CA SER A 55 21.12 -5.34 4.97
C SER A 55 21.75 -4.88 3.66
N GLU A 56 21.73 -5.74 2.67
CA GLU A 56 22.19 -5.43 1.32
C GLU A 56 20.96 -5.03 0.51
N SER A 57 21.01 -3.85 -0.10
CA SER A 57 20.01 -3.36 -1.04
C SER A 57 20.71 -3.01 -2.35
N VAL A 58 20.11 -3.40 -3.47
CA VAL A 58 20.61 -3.01 -4.79
C VAL A 58 20.11 -1.61 -5.09
N GLU A 59 21.03 -0.65 -5.14
CA GLU A 59 20.77 0.70 -5.64
C GLU A 59 20.92 0.68 -7.17
N VAL A 60 19.88 1.12 -7.87
CA VAL A 60 19.86 1.22 -9.34
C VAL A 60 19.97 2.69 -9.69
N GLU A 61 21.06 3.09 -10.34
CA GLU A 61 21.27 4.47 -10.78
C GLU A 61 20.33 4.84 -11.94
N GLU A 62 20.02 6.14 -12.03
CA GLU A 62 19.14 6.70 -13.07
C GLU A 62 19.85 6.61 -14.44
N GLY A 63 19.38 5.70 -15.30
CA GLY A 63 20.02 5.40 -16.59
C GLY A 63 20.80 4.08 -16.64
N ALA A 64 20.77 3.26 -15.58
CA ALA A 64 21.30 1.91 -15.63
C ALA A 64 20.63 1.11 -16.75
N ALA A 65 21.43 0.60 -17.68
CA ALA A 65 20.98 -0.35 -18.70
C ALA A 65 20.73 -1.70 -18.01
N ILE A 66 19.52 -1.87 -17.46
CA ILE A 66 19.11 -3.10 -16.76
C ILE A 66 18.77 -4.15 -17.82
N PRO A 67 19.46 -5.30 -17.84
CA PRO A 67 19.10 -6.40 -18.73
C PRO A 67 17.67 -6.89 -18.46
N GLU A 68 16.96 -7.33 -19.50
CA GLU A 68 15.57 -7.80 -19.41
C GLU A 68 15.35 -8.91 -18.38
N GLN A 69 16.40 -9.69 -18.05
CA GLN A 69 16.35 -10.72 -17.01
C GLN A 69 16.05 -10.21 -15.60
N TYR A 70 16.22 -8.91 -15.33
CA TYR A 70 15.89 -8.28 -14.05
C TYR A 70 14.61 -7.43 -14.12
N LEU A 71 13.99 -7.30 -15.29
CA LEU A 71 12.75 -6.57 -15.48
C LEU A 71 11.55 -7.48 -15.18
N ARG A 72 10.69 -7.05 -14.26
CA ARG A 72 9.43 -7.74 -13.98
C ARG A 72 8.28 -6.98 -14.65
N TYR A 73 7.80 -7.49 -15.77
CA TYR A 73 6.59 -6.98 -16.42
C TYR A 73 5.38 -7.38 -15.59
N LYS A 74 4.57 -6.39 -15.17
CA LYS A 74 3.24 -6.66 -14.62
C LYS A 74 2.29 -6.93 -15.77
N GLU A 75 1.40 -7.89 -15.60
CA GLU A 75 0.33 -8.15 -16.56
C GLU A 75 -0.54 -6.89 -16.74
N PRO A 76 -1.02 -6.62 -17.96
CA PRO A 76 -1.86 -5.46 -18.23
C PRO A 76 -3.15 -5.54 -17.40
N GLU A 77 -3.38 -4.54 -16.56
CA GLU A 77 -4.61 -4.46 -15.77
C GLU A 77 -5.79 -4.07 -16.67
N ILE A 78 -6.87 -4.86 -16.59
CA ILE A 78 -8.08 -4.61 -17.36
C ILE A 78 -8.78 -3.36 -16.83
N ASN A 79 -8.82 -2.31 -17.65
CA ASN A 79 -9.63 -1.13 -17.36
C ASN A 79 -11.12 -1.41 -17.61
N LYS A 80 -11.78 -1.97 -16.59
CA LYS A 80 -13.22 -2.27 -16.61
C LYS A 80 -14.11 -1.02 -16.76
N ALA A 81 -13.60 0.17 -16.43
CA ALA A 81 -14.34 1.42 -16.58
C ALA A 81 -14.42 1.84 -18.05
N GLN A 82 -13.27 1.82 -18.75
CA GLN A 82 -13.21 2.06 -20.19
C GLN A 82 -14.05 1.01 -20.94
N LEU A 83 -13.86 -0.27 -20.59
CA LEU A 83 -14.58 -1.38 -21.20
C LEU A 83 -16.10 -1.29 -20.99
N LYS A 84 -16.56 -0.81 -19.84
CA LYS A 84 -17.98 -0.53 -19.59
C LYS A 84 -18.49 0.65 -20.42
N ALA A 85 -17.67 1.68 -20.66
CA ALA A 85 -18.02 2.81 -21.51
C ALA A 85 -18.11 2.39 -22.99
N ASP A 86 -17.14 1.61 -23.45
CA ASP A 86 -17.07 1.13 -24.84
C ASP A 86 -18.18 0.12 -25.15
N LEU A 87 -18.51 -0.79 -24.22
CA LEU A 87 -19.68 -1.68 -24.34
C LEU A 87 -21.00 -0.91 -24.37
N LYS A 88 -21.11 0.22 -23.64
CA LYS A 88 -22.28 1.11 -23.71
C LYS A 88 -22.35 1.91 -25.00
N ALA A 89 -21.20 2.27 -25.57
CA ALA A 89 -21.08 2.97 -26.84
C ALA A 89 -21.31 2.07 -28.06
N GLY A 90 -21.50 0.75 -27.85
CA GLY A 90 -21.80 -0.22 -28.90
C GLY A 90 -20.58 -0.98 -29.43
N THR A 91 -19.42 -0.86 -28.79
CA THR A 91 -18.21 -1.61 -29.16
C THR A 91 -18.33 -3.05 -28.67
N VAL A 92 -18.26 -4.02 -29.59
CA VAL A 92 -18.31 -5.44 -29.24
C VAL A 92 -16.92 -5.90 -28.82
N VAL A 93 -16.73 -6.10 -27.51
CA VAL A 93 -15.54 -6.75 -26.96
C VAL A 93 -15.84 -8.23 -26.73
N TYR A 94 -15.18 -9.11 -27.48
CA TYR A 94 -15.39 -10.55 -27.38
C TYR A 94 -15.10 -11.05 -25.94
N GLY A 95 -16.03 -11.81 -25.37
CA GLY A 95 -15.94 -12.30 -23.98
C GLY A 95 -16.41 -11.33 -22.89
N CYS A 96 -16.86 -10.13 -23.23
CA CYS A 96 -17.38 -9.16 -22.26
C CYS A 96 -18.87 -8.89 -22.47
N GLN A 97 -19.67 -9.01 -21.40
CA GLN A 97 -21.10 -8.74 -21.43
C GLN A 97 -21.49 -7.73 -20.35
N LEU A 98 -22.39 -6.80 -20.71
CA LEU A 98 -22.95 -5.85 -19.77
C LEU A 98 -24.11 -6.52 -19.00
N VAL A 99 -23.86 -6.91 -17.74
CA VAL A 99 -24.90 -7.49 -16.88
C VAL A 99 -25.50 -6.40 -15.99
N THR A 100 -26.80 -6.13 -16.17
CA THR A 100 -27.57 -5.22 -15.30
C THR A 100 -28.11 -6.01 -14.11
N LYS A 101 -27.85 -5.55 -12.88
CA LYS A 101 -28.36 -6.12 -11.63
C LYS A 101 -29.17 -5.07 -10.87
N ASN A 102 -30.32 -5.48 -10.32
CA ASN A 102 -31.13 -4.63 -9.44
C ASN A 102 -30.64 -4.81 -7.99
N ASN A 103 -30.10 -3.74 -7.40
CA ASN A 103 -29.66 -3.74 -6.01
C ASN A 103 -30.66 -2.95 -5.16
N ILE A 104 -31.03 -3.49 -4.00
CA ILE A 104 -31.88 -2.80 -3.02
C ILE A 104 -31.05 -1.73 -2.28
N GLN A 105 -31.66 -0.57 -2.01
CA GLN A 105 -31.06 0.53 -1.26
C GLN A 105 -31.93 0.86 -0.05
N VAL A 106 -31.38 0.82 1.18
CA VAL A 106 -32.13 1.01 2.44
C VAL A 106 -31.52 2.20 3.20
N LYS A 107 -32.12 3.39 3.07
CA LYS A 107 -31.68 4.63 3.75
C LYS A 107 -32.19 4.74 5.19
#